data_AF-A0A373LRC8-F1
#
_entry.id   AF-A0A373LRC8-F1
#
_cell.length_a   1.000
_cell.length_b   1.000
_cell.length_c   1.000
_cell.angle_alpha   90.00
_cell.angle_beta   90.00
_cell.angle_gamma   90.00
#
_symmetry.space_group_name_H-M   'P 1'
#
loop_
_entity.id
_entity.type
_entity.pdbx_description
1 polymer ?
#
loop_
_entity_poly.entity_id
_entity_poly.type
_entity_poly.pdbx_seq_one_letter_code
_entity_poly.pdbx_strand_id
1 'polypeptide(L)'
;MVKKYKWILIFLIVFPVIITVIVKMANKETTERFKSGRTVIIENDGYTIKMDVEDFIPCVLMAQMEKSEFSSELIKAQSVVIRTYIIV
;
A
#
# COMPACT_ATOMS: atom_id res chain seq x y z
N MET A 1 -6.36 -2.26 48.79
CA MET A 1 -7.09 -1.57 47.70
C MET A 1 -6.21 -1.16 46.51
N VAL A 2 -4.93 -0.85 46.71
CA VAL A 2 -4.00 -0.35 45.68
C VAL A 2 -3.79 -1.31 44.48
N LYS A 3 -3.76 -2.62 44.75
CA LYS A 3 -3.48 -3.65 43.73
C LYS A 3 -4.58 -3.76 42.65
N LYS A 4 -5.85 -3.48 43.02
CA LYS A 4 -7.01 -3.59 42.13
C LYS A 4 -7.10 -2.39 41.17
N TYR A 5 -6.75 -1.17 41.61
CA TYR A 5 -6.76 -0.01 40.71
C TYR A 5 -5.63 -0.07 39.67
N LYS A 6 -4.46 -0.65 40.02
CA LYS A 6 -3.36 -0.81 39.05
C LYS A 6 -3.75 -1.70 37.88
N TRP A 7 -4.50 -2.77 38.14
CA TRP A 7 -5.04 -3.64 37.09
C TRP A 7 -6.10 -2.95 36.22
N ILE A 8 -6.97 -2.14 36.83
CA ILE A 8 -7.97 -1.34 36.11
C ILE A 8 -7.30 -0.31 35.17
N LEU A 9 -6.23 0.34 35.63
CA LEU A 9 -5.48 1.31 34.83
C LEU A 9 -4.82 0.66 33.61
N ILE A 10 -4.23 -0.54 33.78
CA ILE A 10 -3.65 -1.31 32.69
C ILE A 10 -4.72 -1.72 31.68
N PHE A 11 -5.88 -2.18 32.17
CA PHE A 11 -6.99 -2.58 31.31
C PHE A 11 -7.51 -1.41 30.46
N LEU A 12 -7.57 -0.20 31.02
CA LEU A 12 -8.01 1.01 30.32
C LEU A 12 -7.12 1.37 29.11
N ILE A 13 -5.82 1.08 29.18
CA ILE A 13 -4.86 1.37 28.10
C ILE A 13 -4.84 0.24 27.07
N VAL A 14 -4.92 -1.02 27.52
CA VAL A 14 -4.78 -2.20 26.66
C VAL A 14 -6.06 -2.45 25.85
N PHE A 15 -7.23 -2.21 26.43
CA PHE A 15 -8.52 -2.43 25.78
C PHE A 15 -8.72 -1.67 24.45
N PRO A 16 -8.48 -0.35 24.36
CA PRO A 16 -8.63 0.38 23.10
C PRO A 16 -7.64 -0.10 22.02
N VAL A 17 -6.44 -0.55 22.40
CA VAL A 17 -5.45 -1.12 21.47
C VAL A 17 -5.94 -2.44 20.88
N ILE A 18 -6.51 -3.31 21.70
CA ILE A 18 -7.07 -4.59 21.23
C ILE A 18 -8.25 -4.35 20.28
N ILE A 19 -9.16 -3.42 20.63
CA ILE A 19 -10.30 -3.09 19.76
C ILE A 19 -9.83 -2.52 18.42
N THR A 20 -8.86 -1.59 18.42
CA THR A 20 -8.35 -1.01 17.16
C THR A 20 -7.70 -2.05 16.25
N VAL A 21 -6.98 -3.04 16.80
CA VAL A 21 -6.42 -4.14 16.02
C VAL A 21 -7.51 -5.04 15.42
N ILE A 22 -8.52 -5.41 16.20
CA ILE A 22 -9.63 -6.25 15.72
C ILE A 22 -10.43 -5.53 14.63
N VAL A 23 -10.75 -4.25 14.82
CA VAL A 23 -11.47 -3.44 13.83
C VAL A 23 -10.65 -3.32 12.54
N LYS A 24 -9.33 -3.12 12.63
CA LYS A 24 -8.45 -3.06 11.44
C LYS A 24 -8.35 -4.40 10.71
N MET A 25 -8.38 -5.53 11.43
CA MET A 25 -8.41 -6.86 10.81
C MET A 25 -9.76 -7.17 10.16
N ALA A 26 -10.87 -6.68 10.72
CA ALA A 26 -12.21 -6.82 10.16
C ALA A 26 -12.42 -5.89 8.94
N ASN A 27 -11.94 -4.66 9.01
CA ASN A 27 -11.80 -3.75 7.86
C ASN A 27 -10.56 -4.10 7.05
N LYS A 28 -10.47 -5.34 6.58
CA LYS A 28 -9.73 -5.59 5.35
C LYS A 28 -10.45 -4.81 4.27
N GLU A 29 -10.01 -3.58 4.02
CA GLU A 29 -10.33 -2.92 2.77
C GLU A 29 -9.79 -3.82 1.67
N THR A 30 -10.67 -4.63 1.11
CA THR A 30 -10.47 -5.33 -0.15
C THR A 30 -10.55 -4.24 -1.22
N THR A 31 -9.55 -3.37 -1.26
CA THR A 31 -9.18 -2.79 -2.55
C THR A 31 -8.65 -3.97 -3.35
N GLU A 32 -9.56 -4.69 -4.00
CA GLU A 32 -9.17 -5.68 -5.00
C GLU A 32 -8.36 -4.91 -6.03
N ARG A 33 -7.04 -5.03 -5.93
CA ARG A 33 -6.15 -4.45 -6.91
C ARG A 33 -6.44 -5.16 -8.22
N PHE A 34 -6.87 -4.38 -9.19
CA PHE A 34 -7.04 -4.88 -10.55
C PHE A 34 -5.70 -5.48 -11.00
N LYS A 35 -5.72 -6.73 -11.46
CA LYS A 35 -4.54 -7.38 -12.04
C LYS A 35 -4.61 -7.24 -13.55
N SER A 36 -3.55 -6.76 -14.17
CA SER A 36 -3.45 -6.74 -15.63
C SER A 36 -3.32 -8.16 -16.20
N GLY A 37 -2.77 -9.09 -15.41
CA GLY A 37 -2.45 -10.45 -15.87
C GLY A 37 -1.17 -10.50 -16.71
N ARG A 38 -0.51 -9.34 -16.90
CA ARG A 38 0.80 -9.19 -17.52
C ARG A 38 1.84 -9.00 -16.42
N THR A 39 3.00 -9.63 -16.57
CA THR A 39 4.07 -9.60 -15.58
C THR A 39 5.27 -8.83 -16.11
N VAL A 40 5.77 -7.88 -15.32
CA VAL A 40 7.05 -7.20 -15.54
C VAL A 40 8.15 -8.01 -14.87
N ILE A 41 9.23 -8.25 -15.61
CA ILE A 41 10.44 -8.91 -15.11
C ILE A 41 11.52 -7.84 -14.95
N ILE A 42 11.96 -7.62 -13.71
CA ILE A 42 13.04 -6.68 -13.39
C ILE A 42 14.27 -7.51 -13.04
N GLU A 43 15.33 -7.34 -13.81
CA GLU A 43 16.62 -7.98 -13.56
C GLU A 43 17.60 -6.95 -13.03
N ASN A 44 18.18 -7.21 -11.85
CA ASN A 44 19.19 -6.35 -11.24
C ASN A 44 20.23 -7.21 -10.53
N ASP A 45 21.48 -7.16 -10.99
CA ASP A 45 22.66 -7.80 -10.38
C ASP A 45 22.41 -9.22 -9.84
N GLY A 46 21.77 -10.07 -10.66
CA GLY A 46 21.48 -11.47 -10.35
C GLY A 46 20.15 -11.74 -9.63
N TYR A 47 19.39 -10.69 -9.29
CA TYR A 47 18.03 -10.79 -8.76
C TYR A 47 17.00 -10.57 -9.86
N THR A 48 16.03 -11.48 -9.93
CA THR A 48 14.87 -11.36 -10.82
C THR A 48 13.62 -11.15 -9.99
N ILE A 49 12.95 -10.00 -10.17
CA ILE A 49 11.68 -9.69 -9.51
C ILE A 49 10.59 -9.78 -10.57
N LYS A 50 9.51 -10.51 -10.25
CA LYS A 50 8.31 -10.63 -11.07
C LYS A 50 7.15 -9.94 -10.35
N MET A 51 6.52 -8.98 -11.01
CA MET A 51 5.34 -8.28 -10.48
C MET A 51 4.31 -8.02 -11.58
N ASP A 52 3.03 -7.87 -11.21
CA ASP A 52 2.00 -7.48 -12.18
C ASP A 52 2.25 -6.04 -12.65
N VAL A 53 1.89 -5.75 -13.90
CA VAL A 53 2.02 -4.39 -14.48
C VAL A 53 1.33 -3.34 -13.60
N GLU A 54 0.17 -3.66 -13.02
CA GLU A 54 -0.57 -2.71 -12.18
C GLU A 54 0.13 -2.41 -10.85
N ASP A 55 0.94 -3.34 -10.34
CA ASP A 55 1.79 -3.10 -9.17
C ASP A 55 3.09 -2.37 -9.53
N PHE A 56 3.55 -2.48 -10.78
CA PHE A 56 4.74 -1.80 -11.29
C PHE A 56 4.51 -0.31 -11.61
N ILE A 57 3.35 0.05 -12.18
CA ILE A 57 3.03 1.42 -12.60
C ILE A 57 3.24 2.45 -11.45
N PRO A 58 2.76 2.23 -10.22
CA PRO A 58 3.01 3.15 -9.10
C PRO A 58 4.50 3.34 -8.76
N CYS A 59 5.32 2.30 -8.92
CA CYS A 59 6.76 2.40 -8.70
C CYS A 59 7.41 3.34 -9.72
N VAL A 60 7.03 3.22 -10.99
CA VAL A 60 7.52 4.09 -12.07
C VAL A 60 7.04 5.53 -11.88
N LEU A 61 5.77 5.72 -11.50
CA LEU A 61 5.22 7.04 -11.19
C LEU A 61 6.03 7.77 -10.11
N MET A 62 6.34 7.08 -9.02
CA MET A 62 7.14 7.67 -7.94
C MET A 62 8.59 7.94 -8.33
N ALA A 63 9.15 7.16 -9.27
CA ALA A 63 10.50 7.38 -9.76
C ALA A 63 10.59 8.56 -10.75
N GLN A 64 9.52 8.85 -11.48
CA GLN A 64 9.49 9.88 -12.53
C GLN A 64 8.96 11.24 -12.06
N MET A 65 8.18 11.29 -10.97
CA MET A 65 7.55 12.52 -10.50
C MET A 65 8.15 13.02 -9.19
N GLU A 66 8.34 14.34 -9.08
CA GLU A 66 8.71 14.97 -7.82
C GLU A 66 7.49 15.08 -6.88
N LYS A 67 7.75 15.04 -5.56
CA LYS A 67 6.68 15.11 -4.55
C LYS A 67 5.86 16.40 -4.61
N SER A 68 6.48 17.50 -5.04
CA SER A 68 5.87 18.81 -5.25
C SER A 68 4.82 18.81 -6.36
N GLU A 69 4.88 17.85 -7.28
CA GLU A 69 4.06 17.81 -8.49
C GLU A 69 2.89 16.82 -8.39
N PHE A 70 2.69 16.15 -7.23
CA PHE A 70 1.62 15.18 -7.04
C PHE A 70 0.22 15.83 -7.01
N SER A 71 -0.28 16.16 -8.20
CA SER A 71 -1.68 16.45 -8.47
C SER A 71 -2.41 15.20 -8.93
N SER A 72 -3.64 14.99 -8.47
CA SER A 72 -4.51 13.86 -8.87
C SER A 72 -4.56 13.70 -10.39
N GLU A 73 -4.76 14.78 -11.13
CA GLU A 73 -4.93 14.72 -12.58
C GLU A 73 -3.61 14.41 -13.31
N LEU A 74 -2.48 14.88 -12.78
CA LEU A 74 -1.16 14.56 -13.33
C LEU A 74 -0.81 13.09 -13.10
N ILE A 75 -1.08 12.57 -11.90
CA ILE A 75 -0.87 11.15 -11.57
C ILE A 75 -1.72 10.27 -12.49
N LYS A 76 -3.00 10.62 -12.71
CA LYS A 76 -3.87 9.90 -13.67
C LYS A 76 -3.31 9.94 -15.08
N ALA A 77 -2.93 11.11 -15.59
CA ALA A 77 -2.37 11.25 -16.92
C ALA A 77 -1.08 10.42 -17.09
N GLN A 78 -0.14 10.53 -16.15
CA GLN A 78 1.11 9.77 -16.19
C GLN A 78 0.89 8.26 -16.06
N SER A 79 -0.08 7.82 -15.25
CA SER A 79 -0.43 6.41 -15.15
C SER A 79 -0.90 5.83 -16.48
N VAL A 80 -1.67 6.60 -17.28
CA VAL A 80 -2.13 6.19 -18.61
C VAL A 80 -0.95 6.12 -19.59
N VAL A 81 -0.04 7.10 -19.54
CA VAL A 81 1.16 7.11 -20.38
C VAL A 81 2.04 5.89 -20.09
N ILE A 82 2.34 5.62 -18.82
CA ILE A 82 3.16 4.49 -18.40
C ILE A 82 2.49 3.16 -18.77
N ARG A 83 1.18 3.02 -18.50
CA ARG A 83 0.42 1.82 -18.87
C ARG A 83 0.47 1.57 -20.39
N THR A 84 0.32 2.62 -21.19
CA THR A 84 0.40 2.52 -22.65
C THR A 84 1.80 2.11 -23.11
N TYR A 85 2.83 2.73 -22.54
CA TYR A 85 4.23 2.41 -22.87
C TYR A 85 4.63 0.95 -22.58
N ILE A 86 4.07 0.35 -21.53
CA ILE A 86 4.35 -1.06 -21.17
C ILE A 86 3.56 -2.05 -22.06
N ILE A 87 2.40 -1.65 -22.55
CA ILE A 87 1.47 -2.54 -23.28
C ILE A 87 1.78 -2.60 -24.78
N VAL A 88 2.25 -1.49 -25.35
CA VAL A 88 2.62 -1.31 -26.77
C VAL A 88 3.99 -1.91 -27.02
#